data_AF-A0A5N3R6T4-F1
#
_entry.id   AF-A0A5N3R6T4-F1
#
_cell.length_a   1.000
_cell.length_b   1.000
_cell.length_c   1.000
_cell.angle_alpha   90.00
_cell.angle_beta   90.00
_cell.angle_gamma   90.00
#
_symmetry.space_group_name_H-M   'P 1'
#
loop_
_entity.id
_entity.type
_entity.pdbx_description
1 polymer ?
#
loop_
_entity_poly.entity_id
_entity_poly.type
_entity_poly.pdbx_seq_one_letter_code
_entity_poly.pdbx_strand_id
1 'polypeptide(L)'
;MEQLRKIGAIGGAISLALCWPLAVGQIGQNAITDGIATLNSSSIQAEIVDYDRGYFSSNVKTRITIIDESLKEQLAIDGLPTEYVVNSDVSHGLIGLDALSTLEDQPDLPLTLTTSTELNGNTSFNLELSQLNHQGTAENETSVSITKSTISGHATVLGQIDYKLDIPSIQIDFPSGEEMTLSNLKGVGEGKQAKGYWLGTQNFTIDSFAVTDAQMQPYVSIQNSQYDFESHLDEATKRLRSNLKLNIASIQTSDGEVNNLNVDFEMDKLDSQSFEKVFEIYQSNPVLTQEDIEQIIPYIDTLFAKGFDLSMKNISLDLGEGEFHSKWLVSIPEGTENISSDPSLIIPALKGDISSSFSNELVQEYPFIQEGIDELIVMEMIEQTETGYEIHAALENGNLVFENGQEIPLIALLMPALMQ
;
A
#
# COMPACT_ATOMS: atom_id res chain seq x y z
N MET A 1 -18.36 -3.54 -10.26
CA MET A 1 -16.99 -4.14 -10.33
C MET A 1 -16.26 -3.76 -11.62
N GLU A 2 -16.83 -3.93 -12.82
CA GLU A 2 -16.18 -3.48 -14.07
C GLU A 2 -15.87 -1.98 -14.08
N GLN A 3 -16.81 -1.14 -13.64
CA GLN A 3 -16.61 0.32 -13.60
C GLN A 3 -15.55 0.77 -12.57
N LEU A 4 -15.42 0.06 -11.44
CA LEU A 4 -14.35 0.27 -10.44
C LEU A 4 -12.96 -0.08 -11.01
N ARG A 5 -12.89 -1.10 -11.89
CA ARG A 5 -11.66 -1.45 -12.60
C ARG A 5 -11.25 -0.37 -13.62
N LYS A 6 -12.21 0.24 -14.32
CA LYS A 6 -11.96 1.35 -15.28
C LYS A 6 -11.35 2.59 -14.61
N ILE A 7 -11.85 2.94 -13.42
CA ILE A 7 -11.35 4.08 -12.64
C ILE A 7 -10.01 3.77 -11.99
N GLY A 8 -9.84 2.55 -11.47
CA GLY A 8 -8.54 2.06 -11.02
C GLY A 8 -7.50 2.03 -12.14
N ALA A 9 -7.90 1.84 -13.40
CA ALA A 9 -7.01 1.84 -14.55
C ALA A 9 -6.65 3.24 -15.06
N ILE A 10 -7.60 4.19 -15.10
CA ILE A 10 -7.32 5.60 -15.45
C ILE A 10 -6.53 6.26 -14.33
N GLY A 11 -7.03 6.16 -13.10
CA GLY A 11 -6.37 6.64 -11.90
C GLY A 11 -5.05 5.92 -11.66
N GLY A 12 -4.93 4.62 -11.97
CA GLY A 12 -3.71 3.83 -11.82
C GLY A 12 -2.70 4.03 -12.95
N ALA A 13 -3.08 4.25 -14.20
CA ALA A 13 -2.15 4.58 -15.28
C ALA A 13 -1.64 6.01 -15.14
N ILE A 14 -2.50 6.94 -14.73
CA ILE A 14 -2.11 8.30 -14.35
C ILE A 14 -1.27 8.22 -13.08
N SER A 15 -1.68 7.49 -12.03
CA SER A 15 -0.86 7.32 -10.82
C SER A 15 0.43 6.54 -11.06
N LEU A 16 0.56 5.63 -12.02
CA LEU A 16 1.83 4.98 -12.37
C LEU A 16 2.73 5.92 -13.17
N ALA A 17 2.14 6.83 -13.97
CA ALA A 17 2.84 7.95 -14.60
C ALA A 17 3.15 9.11 -13.61
N LEU A 18 2.42 9.22 -12.49
CA LEU A 18 2.59 10.24 -11.44
C LEU A 18 3.38 9.76 -10.21
N CYS A 19 3.38 8.46 -9.93
CA CYS A 19 4.27 7.74 -9.01
C CYS A 19 5.67 7.60 -9.61
N TRP A 20 5.89 8.17 -10.80
CA TRP A 20 7.18 8.43 -11.40
C TRP A 20 8.12 9.10 -10.41
N PRO A 21 9.20 8.42 -9.98
CA PRO A 21 10.22 9.09 -9.22
C PRO A 21 11.52 9.06 -10.03
N LEU A 22 12.02 10.25 -10.32
CA LEU A 22 13.32 10.61 -9.74
C LEU A 22 14.47 9.68 -10.18
N ALA A 23 14.85 9.76 -11.45
CA ALA A 23 16.24 9.52 -11.82
C ALA A 23 17.01 10.84 -11.78
N VAL A 24 17.42 11.13 -10.56
CA VAL A 24 18.30 12.20 -10.13
C VAL A 24 19.74 11.88 -10.55
N GLY A 25 20.34 12.76 -11.35
CA GLY A 25 21.80 12.99 -11.35
C GLY A 25 22.66 12.32 -12.43
N GLN A 26 23.01 13.11 -13.45
CA GLN A 26 24.39 13.49 -13.85
C GLN A 26 24.35 14.47 -15.05
N ILE A 27 24.68 15.73 -14.80
CA ILE A 27 24.64 16.86 -15.77
C ILE A 27 25.04 16.45 -17.20
N GLY A 28 24.08 16.46 -18.12
CA GLY A 28 24.29 16.27 -19.56
C GLY A 28 23.44 15.15 -20.18
N GLN A 29 23.73 14.83 -21.44
CA GLN A 29 23.03 13.78 -22.22
C GLN A 29 22.97 12.43 -21.49
N ASN A 30 23.98 12.11 -20.66
CA ASN A 30 24.02 10.91 -19.85
C ASN A 30 22.98 10.93 -18.71
N ALA A 31 22.67 12.06 -18.06
CA ALA A 31 21.55 12.12 -17.09
C ALA A 31 20.22 11.70 -17.72
N ILE A 32 19.95 12.21 -18.93
CA ILE A 32 18.68 11.97 -19.60
C ILE A 32 18.63 10.50 -20.07
N THR A 33 19.74 9.97 -20.57
CA THR A 33 19.81 8.59 -21.07
C THR A 33 19.82 7.57 -19.93
N ASP A 34 20.63 7.78 -18.90
CA ASP A 34 20.70 6.92 -17.71
C ASP A 34 19.39 6.99 -16.92
N GLY A 35 18.80 8.19 -16.82
CA GLY A 35 17.49 8.36 -16.21
C GLY A 35 16.40 7.59 -16.95
N ILE A 36 16.39 7.64 -18.29
CA ILE A 36 15.42 6.87 -19.09
C ILE A 36 15.66 5.37 -19.01
N ALA A 37 16.91 4.92 -18.93
CA ALA A 37 17.23 3.51 -18.71
C ALA A 37 16.68 2.99 -17.38
N THR A 38 16.66 3.82 -16.33
CA THR A 38 16.07 3.48 -15.03
C THR A 38 14.53 3.52 -15.00
N LEU A 39 13.88 4.12 -16.01
CA LEU A 39 12.42 4.11 -16.13
C LEU A 39 11.87 2.78 -16.67
N ASN A 40 12.70 2.03 -17.39
CA ASN A 40 12.29 0.75 -17.96
C ASN A 40 12.05 -0.25 -16.82
N SER A 41 10.81 -0.70 -16.72
CA SER A 41 10.36 -1.70 -15.75
C SER A 41 9.69 -2.87 -16.45
N SER A 42 9.17 -3.84 -15.70
CA SER A 42 8.34 -4.91 -16.25
C SER A 42 7.04 -4.41 -16.86
N SER A 43 6.59 -3.19 -16.52
CA SER A 43 5.27 -2.67 -16.95
C SER A 43 5.36 -1.48 -17.91
N ILE A 44 6.49 -0.78 -17.96
CA ILE A 44 6.67 0.46 -18.75
C ILE A 44 8.00 0.43 -19.49
N GLN A 45 8.00 0.90 -20.73
CA GLN A 45 9.19 1.19 -21.51
C GLN A 45 9.25 2.69 -21.83
N ALA A 46 10.42 3.32 -21.66
CA ALA A 46 10.65 4.70 -22.02
C ALA A 46 11.80 4.82 -23.03
N GLU A 47 11.63 5.70 -24.03
CA GLU A 47 12.65 5.98 -25.04
C GLU A 47 12.71 7.48 -25.38
N ILE A 48 13.90 7.97 -25.72
CA ILE A 48 14.07 9.31 -26.30
C ILE A 48 13.70 9.24 -27.77
N VAL A 49 12.66 9.96 -28.17
CA VAL A 49 12.22 10.02 -29.58
C VAL A 49 12.81 11.21 -30.32
N ASP A 50 13.09 12.31 -29.60
CA ASP A 50 13.75 13.48 -30.17
C ASP A 50 14.59 14.19 -29.11
N TYR A 51 15.72 14.76 -29.52
CA TYR A 51 16.61 15.51 -28.65
C TYR A 51 17.28 16.65 -29.42
N ASP A 52 16.72 17.86 -29.27
CA ASP A 52 17.31 19.08 -29.81
C ASP A 52 18.15 19.78 -28.74
N ARG A 53 19.46 19.78 -28.95
CA ARG A 53 20.43 20.32 -27.99
C ARG A 53 20.91 21.70 -28.42
N GLY A 54 20.57 22.71 -27.63
CA GLY A 54 21.15 24.05 -27.67
C GLY A 54 22.32 24.24 -26.70
N TYR A 55 22.88 25.46 -26.68
CA TYR A 55 24.01 25.82 -25.80
C TYR A 55 23.61 26.03 -24.33
N PHE A 56 22.42 26.59 -24.10
CA PHE A 56 21.89 26.89 -22.76
C PHE A 56 20.49 26.32 -22.54
N SER A 57 19.96 25.60 -23.52
CA SER A 57 18.65 24.98 -23.46
C SER A 57 18.65 23.71 -24.29
N SER A 58 17.81 22.76 -23.94
CA SER A 58 17.54 21.57 -24.75
C SER A 58 16.04 21.30 -24.74
N ASN A 59 15.52 20.78 -25.83
CA ASN A 59 14.18 20.22 -25.90
C ASN A 59 14.30 18.69 -26.03
N VAL A 60 13.60 17.96 -25.18
CA VAL A 60 13.65 16.49 -25.14
C VAL A 60 12.24 15.96 -25.28
N LYS A 61 12.04 15.04 -26.21
CA LYS A 61 10.80 14.27 -26.30
C LYS A 61 11.06 12.84 -25.86
N THR A 62 10.32 12.42 -24.84
CA THR A 62 10.39 11.06 -24.31
C THR A 62 9.06 10.37 -24.58
N ARG A 63 9.09 9.22 -25.27
CA ARG A 63 7.92 8.36 -25.40
C ARG A 63 7.92 7.36 -24.27
N ILE A 64 6.78 7.24 -23.62
CA ILE A 64 6.48 6.25 -22.60
C ILE A 64 5.45 5.30 -23.20
N THR A 65 5.79 4.02 -23.29
CA THR A 65 4.93 2.95 -23.78
C THR A 65 4.63 2.00 -22.63
N ILE A 66 3.34 1.77 -22.38
CA ILE A 66 2.89 0.78 -21.41
C ILE A 66 3.06 -0.59 -22.07
N ILE A 67 3.89 -1.44 -21.49
CA ILE A 67 4.22 -2.76 -22.07
C ILE A 67 3.50 -3.91 -21.35
N ASP A 68 2.98 -3.68 -20.14
CA ASP A 68 2.16 -4.66 -19.43
C ASP A 68 0.89 -4.99 -20.24
N GLU A 69 0.73 -6.26 -20.62
CA GLU A 69 -0.36 -6.68 -21.51
C GLU A 69 -1.73 -6.56 -20.84
N SER A 70 -1.81 -6.76 -19.51
CA SER A 70 -3.07 -6.62 -18.78
C SER A 70 -3.53 -5.17 -18.72
N LEU A 71 -2.61 -4.25 -18.49
CA LEU A 71 -2.86 -2.82 -18.47
C LEU A 71 -3.15 -2.28 -19.88
N LYS A 72 -2.43 -2.76 -20.90
CA LYS A 72 -2.72 -2.45 -22.31
C LYS A 72 -4.13 -2.87 -22.72
N GLU A 73 -4.55 -4.08 -22.37
CA GLU A 73 -5.89 -4.58 -22.67
C GLU A 73 -6.95 -3.70 -22.01
N GLN A 74 -6.74 -3.36 -20.74
CA GLN A 74 -7.66 -2.48 -20.00
C GLN A 74 -7.73 -1.07 -20.60
N LEU A 75 -6.59 -0.46 -20.94
CA LEU A 75 -6.55 0.86 -21.59
C LEU A 75 -7.22 0.85 -22.96
N ALA A 76 -7.04 -0.23 -23.74
CA ALA A 76 -7.68 -0.39 -25.03
C ALA A 76 -9.21 -0.52 -24.90
N ILE A 77 -9.70 -1.26 -23.89
CA ILE A 77 -11.13 -1.34 -23.56
C ILE A 77 -11.69 0.04 -23.21
N ASP A 78 -10.89 0.86 -22.54
CA ASP A 78 -11.29 2.19 -22.06
C ASP A 78 -11.04 3.30 -23.08
N GLY A 79 -10.53 2.97 -24.28
CA GLY A 79 -10.27 3.93 -25.36
C GLY A 79 -9.11 4.89 -25.08
N LEU A 80 -8.23 4.54 -24.15
CA LEU A 80 -7.10 5.35 -23.71
C LEU A 80 -5.83 4.96 -24.46
N PRO A 81 -4.91 5.92 -24.69
CA PRO A 81 -3.66 5.62 -25.34
C PRO A 81 -2.77 4.77 -24.42
N THR A 82 -2.04 3.85 -25.05
CA THR A 82 -0.99 3.04 -24.39
C THR A 82 0.40 3.68 -24.55
N GLU A 83 0.48 4.80 -25.26
CA GLU A 83 1.69 5.58 -25.49
C GLU A 83 1.45 7.05 -25.15
N TYR A 84 2.39 7.64 -24.42
CA TYR A 84 2.37 9.06 -24.04
C TYR A 84 3.71 9.69 -24.44
N VAL A 85 3.66 10.86 -25.07
CA VAL A 85 4.87 11.63 -25.38
C VAL A 85 4.96 12.79 -24.41
N VAL A 86 6.08 12.86 -23.70
CA VAL A 86 6.40 13.94 -22.77
C VAL A 86 7.39 14.87 -23.46
N ASN A 87 6.99 16.13 -23.64
CA ASN A 87 7.89 17.18 -24.08
C ASN A 87 8.52 17.86 -22.85
N SER A 88 9.85 17.94 -22.81
CA SER A 88 10.61 18.53 -21.72
C SER A 88 11.50 19.66 -22.20
N ASP A 89 11.20 20.87 -21.77
CA ASP A 89 12.00 22.06 -22.01
C ASP A 89 13.01 22.23 -20.87
N VAL A 90 14.29 22.01 -21.18
CA VAL A 90 15.40 22.03 -20.22
C VAL A 90 16.19 23.32 -20.41
N SER A 91 16.46 24.04 -19.32
CA SER A 91 17.32 25.22 -19.29
C SER A 91 18.56 24.98 -18.43
N HIS A 92 19.71 25.47 -18.90
CA HIS A 92 21.00 25.27 -18.26
C HIS A 92 21.43 26.55 -17.55
N GLY A 93 21.46 26.51 -16.22
CA GLY A 93 22.02 27.57 -15.39
C GLY A 93 23.53 27.38 -15.13
N LEU A 94 24.14 28.33 -14.43
CA LEU A 94 25.55 28.21 -14.01
C LEU A 94 25.77 27.14 -12.93
N ILE A 95 24.72 26.81 -12.18
CA ILE A 95 24.78 25.96 -10.98
C ILE A 95 23.74 24.82 -10.96
N GLY A 96 23.09 24.54 -12.09
CA GLY A 96 22.04 23.53 -12.16
C GLY A 96 21.27 23.51 -13.47
N LEU A 97 20.27 22.64 -13.52
CA LEU A 97 19.36 22.45 -14.64
C LEU A 97 17.91 22.60 -14.14
N ASP A 98 17.11 23.36 -14.85
CA ASP A 98 15.66 23.42 -14.63
C ASP A 98 14.95 22.80 -15.82
N ALA A 99 13.92 22.00 -15.57
CA ALA A 99 13.09 21.43 -16.63
C ALA A 99 11.60 21.61 -16.37
N LEU A 100 10.87 21.92 -17.43
CA LEU A 100 9.42 21.92 -17.48
C LEU A 100 8.97 20.84 -18.45
N SER A 101 8.21 19.87 -17.95
CA SER A 101 7.73 18.73 -18.73
C SER A 101 6.20 18.73 -18.80
N THR A 102 5.66 18.51 -20.00
CA THR A 102 4.22 18.47 -20.29
C THR A 102 3.91 17.35 -21.28
N LEU A 103 2.68 16.83 -21.26
CA LEU A 103 2.22 15.85 -22.25
C LEU A 103 1.96 16.50 -23.61
N GLU A 104 2.47 15.90 -24.68
CA GLU A 104 2.18 16.28 -26.07
C GLU A 104 0.85 15.67 -26.51
N ASP A 105 0.07 16.44 -27.28
CA ASP A 105 -1.23 16.03 -27.83
C ASP A 105 -2.29 15.55 -26.80
N GLN A 106 -2.13 15.92 -25.53
CA GLN A 106 -3.08 15.61 -24.44
C GLN A 106 -3.57 16.89 -23.73
N PRO A 107 -4.25 17.82 -24.44
CA PRO A 107 -4.72 19.07 -23.83
C PRO A 107 -5.76 18.85 -22.72
N ASP A 108 -6.45 17.71 -22.77
CA ASP A 108 -7.48 17.33 -21.79
C ASP A 108 -6.89 16.70 -20.53
N LEU A 109 -5.58 16.47 -20.45
CA LEU A 109 -4.88 16.02 -19.25
C LEU A 109 -3.79 17.05 -18.88
N PRO A 110 -4.16 18.14 -18.19
CA PRO A 110 -3.27 19.28 -17.95
C PRO A 110 -2.28 18.98 -16.81
N LEU A 111 -1.35 18.07 -17.10
CA LEU A 111 -0.32 17.60 -16.20
C LEU A 111 1.02 18.26 -16.50
N THR A 112 1.66 18.80 -15.48
CA THR A 112 2.95 19.49 -15.59
C THR A 112 3.91 18.99 -14.52
N LEU A 113 5.14 18.66 -14.92
CA LEU A 113 6.24 18.35 -14.00
C LEU A 113 7.30 19.44 -14.10
N THR A 114 7.61 20.07 -12.98
CA THR A 114 8.74 20.99 -12.86
C THR A 114 9.84 20.33 -12.04
N THR A 115 11.09 20.40 -12.52
CA THR A 115 12.24 19.89 -11.79
C THR A 115 13.37 20.92 -11.75
N SER A 116 14.12 20.94 -10.65
CA SER A 116 15.34 21.75 -10.50
C SER A 116 16.44 20.86 -9.93
N THR A 117 17.51 20.67 -10.70
CA THR A 117 18.60 19.75 -10.41
C THR A 117 19.89 20.52 -10.13
N GLU A 118 20.46 20.31 -8.95
CA GLU A 118 21.72 20.92 -8.51
C GLU A 118 22.95 20.24 -9.16
N LEU A 119 24.12 20.87 -9.04
CA LEU A 119 25.37 20.30 -9.58
C LEU A 119 25.76 18.95 -8.97
N ASN A 120 25.36 18.69 -7.72
CA ASN A 120 25.58 17.41 -7.05
C ASN A 120 24.63 16.31 -7.56
N GLY A 121 23.68 16.66 -8.43
CA GLY A 121 22.68 15.77 -9.00
C GLY A 121 21.44 15.57 -8.14
N ASN A 122 21.26 16.30 -7.03
CA ASN A 122 20.00 16.29 -6.27
C ASN A 122 18.93 17.09 -7.02
N THR A 123 17.67 16.65 -6.97
CA THR A 123 16.57 17.27 -7.72
C THR A 123 15.39 17.56 -6.80
N SER A 124 14.93 18.79 -6.80
CA SER A 124 13.59 19.16 -6.36
C SER A 124 12.60 18.91 -7.50
N PHE A 125 11.42 18.39 -7.19
CA PHE A 125 10.35 18.16 -8.15
C PHE A 125 9.02 18.71 -7.66
N ASN A 126 8.18 19.13 -8.61
CA ASN A 126 6.78 19.49 -8.39
C ASN A 126 5.95 19.03 -9.58
N LEU A 127 5.15 18.02 -9.36
CA LEU A 127 4.17 17.48 -10.28
C LEU A 127 2.81 18.09 -9.96
N GLU A 128 2.18 18.71 -10.94
CA GLU A 128 0.92 19.43 -10.78
C GLU A 128 -0.06 18.96 -11.84
N LEU A 129 -1.19 18.42 -11.38
CA LEU A 129 -2.37 18.25 -12.20
C LEU A 129 -3.25 19.49 -12.01
N SER A 130 -3.44 20.29 -13.07
CA SER A 130 -4.44 21.36 -13.03
C SER A 130 -5.85 20.78 -12.93
N GLN A 131 -6.83 21.62 -12.59
CA GLN A 131 -8.22 21.14 -12.49
C GLN A 131 -8.64 20.43 -13.79
N LEU A 132 -9.07 19.18 -13.63
CA LEU A 132 -9.59 18.33 -14.68
C LEU A 132 -11.10 18.23 -14.53
N ASN A 133 -11.85 18.60 -15.57
CA ASN A 133 -13.26 18.27 -15.66
C ASN A 133 -13.47 17.57 -17.00
N HIS A 134 -13.72 16.27 -16.96
CA HIS A 134 -13.99 15.47 -18.14
C HIS A 134 -15.43 14.98 -18.09
N GLN A 135 -16.12 15.06 -19.23
CA GLN A 135 -17.44 14.49 -19.40
C GLN A 135 -17.35 13.49 -20.54
N GLY A 136 -17.66 12.23 -20.24
CA GLY A 136 -17.60 11.15 -21.21
C GLY A 136 -18.59 11.34 -22.37
N THR A 137 -18.36 10.60 -23.44
CA THR A 137 -19.14 10.72 -24.68
C THR A 137 -20.48 9.99 -24.57
N ALA A 138 -21.36 10.12 -25.58
CA ALA A 138 -22.72 9.57 -25.57
C ALA A 138 -22.84 8.04 -25.36
N GLU A 139 -21.76 7.28 -25.48
CA GLU A 139 -21.73 5.83 -25.19
C GLU A 139 -21.25 5.51 -23.76
N ASN A 140 -20.64 6.47 -23.06
CA ASN A 140 -20.17 6.34 -21.68
C ASN A 140 -20.23 7.71 -20.98
N GLU A 141 -21.40 8.06 -20.43
CA GLU A 141 -21.69 9.39 -19.83
C GLU A 141 -21.00 9.64 -18.47
N THR A 142 -19.94 8.89 -18.13
CA THR A 142 -19.19 9.09 -16.88
C THR A 142 -18.54 10.47 -16.86
N SER A 143 -18.78 11.26 -15.81
CA SER A 143 -18.05 12.49 -15.55
C SER A 143 -16.97 12.29 -14.50
N VAL A 144 -15.82 12.93 -14.70
CA VAL A 144 -14.68 12.91 -13.78
C VAL A 144 -14.29 14.35 -13.50
N SER A 145 -14.27 14.72 -12.21
CA SER A 145 -13.82 16.02 -11.73
C SER A 145 -12.69 15.82 -10.73
N ILE A 146 -11.52 16.38 -11.05
CA ILE A 146 -10.34 16.36 -10.17
C ILE A 146 -9.94 17.81 -9.93
N THR A 147 -9.90 18.19 -8.66
CA THR A 147 -9.37 19.51 -8.28
C THR A 147 -7.87 19.55 -8.45
N LYS A 148 -7.29 20.76 -8.55
CA LYS A 148 -5.84 20.93 -8.68
C LYS A 148 -5.12 20.08 -7.61
N SER A 149 -4.26 19.19 -8.07
CA SER A 149 -3.57 18.21 -7.24
C SER A 149 -2.06 18.33 -7.43
N THR A 150 -1.28 18.06 -6.39
CA THR A 150 0.17 18.24 -6.42
C THR A 150 0.93 17.11 -5.73
N ILE A 151 2.10 16.78 -6.27
CA ILE A 151 3.13 15.97 -5.61
C ILE A 151 4.44 16.75 -5.70
N SER A 152 5.04 17.09 -4.57
CA SER A 152 6.30 17.84 -4.53
C SER A 152 7.28 17.20 -3.58
N GLY A 153 8.58 17.41 -3.79
CA GLY A 153 9.58 16.78 -2.95
C GLY A 153 11.01 17.00 -3.42
N HIS A 154 11.92 16.27 -2.79
CA HIS A 154 13.33 16.24 -3.18
C HIS A 154 13.80 14.80 -3.31
N ALA A 155 14.68 14.56 -4.26
CA ALA A 155 15.43 13.32 -4.34
C ALA A 155 16.92 13.58 -4.39
N THR A 156 17.66 12.63 -3.85
CA THR A 156 19.11 12.62 -3.84
C THR A 156 19.65 11.59 -4.82
N VAL A 157 20.90 11.78 -5.25
CA VAL A 157 21.62 10.78 -6.07
C VAL A 157 21.80 9.42 -5.37
N LEU A 158 21.56 9.35 -4.05
CA LEU A 158 21.60 8.12 -3.27
C LEU A 158 20.25 7.38 -3.26
N GLY A 159 19.22 7.93 -3.90
CA GLY A 159 17.86 7.37 -3.95
C GLY A 159 17.00 7.67 -2.73
N GLN A 160 17.46 8.55 -1.83
CA GLN A 160 16.60 9.07 -0.75
C GLN A 160 15.66 10.12 -1.33
N ILE A 161 14.38 10.03 -0.96
CA ILE A 161 13.27 10.85 -1.45
C ILE A 161 12.49 11.35 -0.23
N ASP A 162 12.19 12.65 -0.21
CA ASP A 162 11.08 13.20 0.56
C ASP A 162 9.98 13.66 -0.40
N TYR A 163 8.72 13.51 0.00
CA TYR A 163 7.59 13.98 -0.80
C TYR A 163 6.43 14.48 0.06
N LYS A 164 5.60 15.30 -0.58
CA LYS A 164 4.31 15.80 -0.11
C LYS A 164 3.29 15.67 -1.24
N LEU A 165 2.23 14.93 -0.98
CA LEU A 165 1.07 14.70 -1.83
C LEU A 165 -0.11 15.53 -1.29
N ASP A 166 -0.83 16.21 -2.18
CA ASP A 166 -2.06 16.91 -1.88
C ASP A 166 -3.06 16.72 -3.04
N ILE A 167 -4.11 15.96 -2.79
CA ILE A 167 -5.25 15.73 -3.68
C ILE A 167 -6.50 16.21 -2.93
N PRO A 168 -6.95 17.46 -3.17
CA PRO A 168 -8.04 18.04 -2.40
C PRO A 168 -9.38 17.36 -2.64
N SER A 169 -9.66 16.93 -3.86
CA SER A 169 -10.92 16.26 -4.21
C SER A 169 -10.85 15.56 -5.58
N ILE A 170 -11.41 14.35 -5.61
CA ILE A 170 -11.78 13.59 -6.81
C ILE A 170 -13.27 13.27 -6.69
N GLN A 171 -14.01 13.49 -7.77
CA GLN A 171 -15.41 13.09 -7.91
C GLN A 171 -15.59 12.39 -9.26
N ILE A 172 -16.33 11.28 -9.25
CA ILE A 172 -16.67 10.52 -10.44
C ILE A 172 -18.15 10.18 -10.38
N ASP A 173 -18.89 10.63 -11.39
CA ASP A 173 -20.32 10.36 -11.51
C ASP A 173 -20.54 9.33 -12.62
N PHE A 174 -21.29 8.28 -12.32
CA PHE A 174 -21.57 7.21 -13.26
C PHE A 174 -22.91 7.41 -13.98
N PRO A 175 -23.06 6.91 -15.22
CA PRO A 175 -24.33 7.00 -15.95
C PRO A 175 -25.51 6.31 -15.25
N SER A 176 -25.21 5.28 -14.45
CA SER A 176 -26.18 4.54 -13.65
C SER A 176 -26.66 5.30 -12.40
N GLY A 177 -26.05 6.48 -12.12
CA GLY A 177 -26.43 7.41 -11.06
C GLY A 177 -25.60 7.28 -9.79
N GLU A 178 -24.73 6.27 -9.68
CA GLU A 178 -23.76 6.17 -8.60
C GLU A 178 -22.75 7.32 -8.64
N GLU A 179 -22.18 7.63 -7.50
CA GLU A 179 -21.13 8.65 -7.34
C GLU A 179 -19.99 8.06 -6.50
N MET A 180 -18.76 8.36 -6.89
CA MET A 180 -17.56 8.12 -6.07
C MET A 180 -16.93 9.46 -5.73
N THR A 181 -16.64 9.67 -4.45
CA THR A 181 -15.94 10.86 -3.96
C THR A 181 -14.74 10.48 -3.10
N LEU A 182 -13.67 11.25 -3.26
CA LEU A 182 -12.50 11.28 -2.38
C LEU A 182 -12.26 12.74 -2.01
N SER A 183 -12.07 13.02 -0.72
CA SER A 183 -11.79 14.36 -0.21
C SER A 183 -10.49 14.36 0.58
N ASN A 184 -9.65 15.35 0.27
CA ASN A 184 -8.48 15.77 1.03
C ASN A 184 -7.49 14.62 1.31
N LEU A 185 -7.12 13.87 0.28
CA LEU A 185 -6.03 12.91 0.37
C LEU A 185 -4.72 13.68 0.45
N LYS A 186 -4.05 13.59 1.59
CA LYS A 186 -2.71 14.13 1.81
C LYS A 186 -1.75 13.01 2.11
N GLY A 187 -0.51 13.18 1.70
CA GLY A 187 0.56 12.24 1.99
C GLY A 187 1.86 12.95 2.24
N VAL A 188 2.66 12.44 3.17
CA VAL A 188 4.05 12.85 3.35
C VAL A 188 4.90 11.61 3.55
N GLY A 189 6.11 11.61 3.03
CA GLY A 189 7.03 10.51 3.28
C GLY A 189 8.47 10.94 3.14
N GLU A 190 9.35 10.22 3.82
CA GLU A 190 10.80 10.39 3.75
C GLU A 190 11.44 9.01 3.84
N GLY A 191 12.31 8.70 2.89
CA GLY A 191 12.93 7.39 2.87
C GLY A 191 13.58 7.06 1.56
N LYS A 192 13.81 5.78 1.33
CA LYS A 192 14.44 5.27 0.13
C LYS A 192 13.78 3.96 -0.25
N GLN A 193 13.55 3.77 -1.55
CA GLN A 193 13.21 2.45 -2.05
C GLN A 193 14.47 1.58 -2.03
N ALA A 194 14.44 0.51 -1.26
CA ALA A 194 15.48 -0.51 -1.22
C ALA A 194 14.90 -1.80 -1.81
N LYS A 195 15.33 -2.17 -3.02
CA LYS A 195 15.09 -3.49 -3.64
C LYS A 195 13.69 -4.07 -3.36
N GLY A 196 12.66 -3.35 -3.77
CA GLY A 196 11.26 -3.79 -3.70
C GLY A 196 10.44 -3.22 -2.55
N TYR A 197 11.04 -2.73 -1.45
CA TYR A 197 10.32 -2.17 -0.30
C TYR A 197 10.78 -0.75 0.07
N TRP A 198 9.94 -0.03 0.82
CA TRP A 198 10.27 1.30 1.35
C TRP A 198 11.04 1.17 2.66
N LEU A 199 12.15 1.91 2.78
CA LEU A 199 12.88 2.15 4.02
C LEU A 199 12.69 3.60 4.44
N GLY A 200 12.00 3.84 5.55
CA GLY A 200 11.73 5.20 6.06
C GLY A 200 10.30 5.34 6.57
N THR A 201 9.74 6.54 6.48
CA THR A 201 8.40 6.87 6.98
C THR A 201 7.46 7.28 5.85
N GLN A 202 6.18 6.96 6.00
CA GLN A 202 5.09 7.43 5.16
C GLN A 202 3.87 7.68 6.04
N ASN A 203 3.19 8.79 5.82
CA ASN A 203 1.93 9.13 6.47
C ASN A 203 0.95 9.58 5.38
N PHE A 204 -0.24 9.01 5.38
CA PHE A 204 -1.33 9.38 4.49
C PHE A 204 -2.58 9.65 5.32
N THR A 205 -3.33 10.69 4.93
CA THR A 205 -4.60 11.03 5.55
C THR A 205 -5.66 11.25 4.48
N ILE A 206 -6.88 10.76 4.71
CA ILE A 206 -8.05 10.97 3.87
C ILE A 206 -9.17 11.49 4.78
N ASP A 207 -9.75 12.64 4.45
CA ASP A 207 -10.88 13.17 5.22
C ASP A 207 -12.13 12.33 4.95
N SER A 208 -12.41 12.03 3.68
CA SER A 208 -13.55 11.16 3.32
C SER A 208 -13.31 10.39 2.02
N PHE A 209 -13.77 9.15 1.96
CA PHE A 209 -13.98 8.39 0.74
C PHE A 209 -15.40 7.81 0.76
N ALA A 210 -16.16 7.97 -0.31
CA ALA A 210 -17.50 7.40 -0.38
C ALA A 210 -17.83 6.89 -1.78
N VAL A 211 -18.60 5.81 -1.84
CA VAL A 211 -19.28 5.34 -3.04
C VAL A 211 -20.75 5.26 -2.71
N THR A 212 -21.58 6.03 -3.42
CA THR A 212 -23.02 6.11 -3.19
C THR A 212 -23.81 5.60 -4.39
N ASP A 213 -25.00 5.10 -4.13
CA ASP A 213 -25.95 4.72 -5.17
C ASP A 213 -26.66 5.94 -5.81
N ALA A 214 -27.55 5.69 -6.76
CA ALA A 214 -28.36 6.71 -7.43
C ALA A 214 -29.37 7.44 -6.51
N GLN A 215 -29.51 7.01 -5.25
CA GLN A 215 -30.30 7.67 -4.21
C GLN A 215 -29.41 8.34 -3.15
N MET A 216 -28.11 8.46 -3.43
CA MET A 216 -27.08 8.99 -2.52
C MET A 216 -26.96 8.19 -1.21
N GLN A 217 -27.34 6.91 -1.22
CA GLN A 217 -27.09 6.01 -0.09
C GLN A 217 -25.69 5.42 -0.21
N PRO A 218 -24.87 5.43 0.85
CA PRO A 218 -23.51 4.89 0.80
C PRO A 218 -23.54 3.37 0.66
N TYR A 219 -22.91 2.85 -0.39
CA TYR A 219 -22.46 1.46 -0.42
C TYR A 219 -21.31 1.25 0.56
N VAL A 220 -20.38 2.21 0.54
CA VAL A 220 -19.27 2.32 1.48
C VAL A 220 -18.95 3.79 1.68
N SER A 221 -18.73 4.20 2.92
CA SER A 221 -18.23 5.51 3.30
C SER A 221 -17.17 5.32 4.38
N ILE A 222 -16.02 5.94 4.20
CA ILE A 222 -14.89 5.93 5.13
C ILE A 222 -14.62 7.39 5.49
N GLN A 223 -14.58 7.69 6.78
CA GLN A 223 -14.36 9.04 7.30
C GLN A 223 -13.11 9.08 8.16
N ASN A 224 -12.30 10.12 7.97
CA ASN A 224 -11.06 10.41 8.70
C ASN A 224 -10.18 9.16 8.84
N SER A 225 -9.58 8.75 7.73
CA SER A 225 -8.62 7.65 7.69
C SER A 225 -7.20 8.20 7.73
N GLN A 226 -6.36 7.59 8.56
CA GLN A 226 -4.93 7.85 8.64
C GLN A 226 -4.17 6.53 8.55
N TYR A 227 -3.18 6.50 7.68
CA TYR A 227 -2.23 5.40 7.52
C TYR A 227 -0.82 5.90 7.82
N ASP A 228 -0.14 5.27 8.77
CA ASP A 228 1.27 5.50 9.07
C ASP A 228 2.06 4.23 8.79
N PHE A 229 3.18 4.38 8.10
CA PHE A 229 4.13 3.30 7.86
C PHE A 229 5.51 3.76 8.25
N GLU A 230 6.23 2.91 8.97
CA GLU A 230 7.63 3.11 9.31
C GLU A 230 8.39 1.80 9.09
N SER A 231 9.58 1.90 8.52
CA SER A 231 10.49 0.77 8.38
C SER A 231 11.93 1.18 8.63
N HIS A 232 12.67 0.29 9.28
CA HIS A 232 14.04 0.51 9.68
C HIS A 232 14.88 -0.75 9.49
N LEU A 233 16.05 -0.59 8.87
CA LEU A 233 17.04 -1.64 8.72
C LEU A 233 18.18 -1.40 9.72
N ASP A 234 18.41 -2.36 10.61
CA ASP A 234 19.63 -2.39 11.42
C ASP A 234 20.80 -2.85 10.54
N GLU A 235 21.71 -1.94 10.24
CA GLU A 235 22.86 -2.19 9.38
C GLU A 235 23.86 -3.22 9.95
N ALA A 236 23.93 -3.38 11.27
CA ALA A 236 24.85 -4.31 11.93
C ALA A 236 24.32 -5.75 11.93
N THR A 237 23.03 -5.91 12.21
CA THR A 237 22.39 -7.24 12.29
C THR A 237 21.72 -7.67 10.99
N LYS A 238 21.53 -6.73 10.05
CA LYS A 238 20.75 -6.91 8.81
C LYS A 238 19.31 -7.36 9.08
N ARG A 239 18.75 -6.86 10.20
CA ARG A 239 17.37 -7.12 10.61
C ARG A 239 16.48 -5.93 10.26
N LEU A 240 15.37 -6.23 9.61
CA LEU A 240 14.33 -5.27 9.23
C LEU A 240 13.22 -5.26 10.30
N ARG A 241 12.82 -4.06 10.67
CA ARG A 241 11.60 -3.79 11.44
C ARG A 241 10.66 -2.95 10.58
N SER A 242 9.37 -3.26 10.61
CA SER A 242 8.32 -2.55 9.90
C SER A 242 7.10 -2.39 10.81
N ASN A 243 6.54 -1.20 10.87
CA ASN A 243 5.33 -0.89 11.62
C ASN A 243 4.31 -0.22 10.69
N LEU A 244 3.06 -0.65 10.81
CA LEU A 244 1.92 -0.13 10.07
C LEU A 244 0.84 0.23 11.09
N LYS A 245 0.39 1.49 11.06
CA LYS A 245 -0.76 1.94 11.83
C LYS A 245 -1.86 2.41 10.90
N LEU A 246 -3.08 1.98 11.17
CA LEU A 246 -4.28 2.42 10.46
C LEU A 246 -5.27 2.90 11.50
N ASN A 247 -5.73 4.14 11.38
CA ASN A 247 -6.78 4.71 12.22
C ASN A 247 -7.90 5.18 11.30
N ILE A 248 -9.12 4.71 11.52
CA ILE A 248 -10.30 5.10 10.76
C ILE A 248 -11.40 5.48 11.76
N ALA A 249 -11.90 6.71 11.66
CA ALA A 249 -12.93 7.17 12.59
C ALA A 249 -14.27 6.47 12.38
N SER A 250 -14.68 6.27 11.12
CA SER A 250 -15.95 5.61 10.80
C SER A 250 -15.89 4.93 9.44
N ILE A 251 -16.43 3.72 9.36
CA ILE A 251 -16.71 2.96 8.14
C ILE A 251 -18.19 2.64 8.15
N GLN A 252 -18.93 3.13 7.17
CA GLN A 252 -20.34 2.82 6.98
C GLN A 252 -20.51 2.02 5.70
N THR A 253 -21.25 0.92 5.77
CA THR A 253 -21.66 0.11 4.61
C THR A 253 -23.18 -0.10 4.62
N SER A 254 -23.71 -0.80 3.62
CA SER A 254 -25.11 -1.23 3.63
C SER A 254 -25.46 -2.16 4.80
N ASP A 255 -24.46 -2.83 5.36
CA ASP A 255 -24.64 -3.92 6.32
C ASP A 255 -24.41 -3.48 7.77
N GLY A 256 -23.83 -2.28 7.98
CA GLY A 256 -23.58 -1.75 9.31
C GLY A 256 -22.55 -0.62 9.34
N GLU A 257 -22.17 -0.24 10.55
CA GLU A 257 -21.20 0.80 10.82
C GLU A 257 -20.14 0.28 11.79
N VAL A 258 -18.87 0.59 11.50
CA VAL A 258 -17.72 0.34 12.37
C VAL A 258 -17.11 1.68 12.71
N ASN A 259 -16.94 1.97 13.99
CA ASN A 259 -16.35 3.21 14.46
C ASN A 259 -15.01 2.97 15.15
N ASN A 260 -14.16 4.01 15.15
CA ASN A 260 -12.88 4.03 15.86
C ASN A 260 -11.99 2.80 15.60
N LEU A 261 -11.91 2.34 14.35
CA LEU A 261 -11.03 1.25 13.97
C LEU A 261 -9.59 1.72 14.07
N ASN A 262 -8.83 1.16 15.01
CA ASN A 262 -7.40 1.38 15.16
C ASN A 262 -6.68 0.05 15.00
N VAL A 263 -5.62 0.03 14.19
CA VAL A 263 -4.76 -1.13 13.93
C VAL A 263 -3.31 -0.67 14.08
N ASP A 264 -2.51 -1.38 14.85
CA ASP A 264 -1.06 -1.18 15.01
C ASP A 264 -0.38 -2.55 14.85
N PHE A 265 0.10 -2.80 13.64
CA PHE A 265 0.76 -4.05 13.27
C PHE A 265 2.27 -3.83 13.13
N GLU A 266 3.07 -4.76 13.62
CA GLU A 266 4.52 -4.71 13.53
C GLU A 266 5.09 -6.07 13.13
N MET A 267 6.02 -6.02 12.17
CA MET A 267 6.95 -7.10 11.87
C MET A 267 8.32 -6.69 12.40
N ASP A 268 8.95 -7.53 13.20
CA ASP A 268 10.25 -7.25 13.79
C ASP A 268 11.23 -8.40 13.55
N LYS A 269 12.52 -8.08 13.60
CA LYS A 269 13.64 -9.02 13.41
C LYS A 269 13.60 -9.80 12.09
N LEU A 270 12.97 -9.30 11.04
CA LEU A 270 13.00 -9.98 9.74
C LEU A 270 14.42 -9.99 9.16
N ASP A 271 14.91 -11.12 8.66
CA ASP A 271 16.18 -11.16 7.90
C ASP A 271 16.00 -10.39 6.59
N SER A 272 16.70 -9.26 6.42
CA SER A 272 16.41 -8.32 5.34
C SER A 272 16.71 -8.90 3.97
N GLN A 273 17.77 -9.70 3.84
CA GLN A 273 18.17 -10.27 2.55
C GLN A 273 17.19 -11.33 2.07
N SER A 274 16.72 -12.18 2.98
CA SER A 274 15.75 -13.22 2.66
C SER A 274 14.39 -12.61 2.39
N PHE A 275 13.95 -11.65 3.21
CA PHE A 275 12.69 -10.92 2.98
C PHE A 275 12.69 -10.20 1.63
N GLU A 276 13.77 -9.49 1.29
CA GLU A 276 13.96 -8.84 -0.02
C GLU A 276 13.71 -9.81 -1.18
N LYS A 277 14.28 -11.01 -1.11
CA LYS A 277 14.19 -12.00 -2.19
C LYS A 277 12.81 -12.61 -2.32
N VAL A 278 12.16 -12.92 -1.20
CA VAL A 278 10.77 -13.40 -1.21
C VAL A 278 9.85 -12.32 -1.81
N PHE A 279 10.02 -11.08 -1.38
CA PHE A 279 9.17 -9.98 -1.82
C PHE A 279 9.37 -9.61 -3.28
N GLU A 280 10.61 -9.62 -3.79
CA GLU A 280 10.95 -9.38 -5.19
C GLU A 280 10.26 -10.38 -6.13
N ILE A 281 10.31 -11.68 -5.80
CA ILE A 281 9.67 -12.73 -6.61
C ILE A 281 8.14 -12.61 -6.55
N TYR A 282 7.58 -12.31 -5.37
CA TYR A 282 6.14 -12.08 -5.21
C TYR A 282 5.63 -10.87 -6.01
N GLN A 283 6.35 -9.74 -5.99
CA GLN A 283 5.95 -8.56 -6.77
C GLN A 283 6.06 -8.76 -8.28
N SER A 284 7.08 -9.51 -8.72
CA SER A 284 7.35 -9.69 -10.15
C SER A 284 6.40 -10.69 -10.81
N ASN A 285 5.78 -11.58 -10.03
CA ASN A 285 4.98 -12.69 -10.53
C ASN A 285 3.58 -12.69 -9.87
N PRO A 286 2.55 -12.15 -10.56
CA PRO A 286 1.17 -12.16 -10.07
C PRO A 286 0.62 -13.57 -9.80
N VAL A 287 1.18 -14.57 -10.49
CA VAL A 287 0.92 -15.99 -10.26
C VAL A 287 2.27 -16.68 -10.12
N LEU A 288 2.54 -17.23 -8.93
CA LEU A 288 3.78 -17.95 -8.67
C LEU A 288 3.81 -19.26 -9.47
N THR A 289 4.81 -19.41 -10.33
CA THR A 289 5.10 -20.66 -11.02
C THR A 289 5.82 -21.63 -10.08
N GLN A 290 5.93 -22.89 -10.50
CA GLN A 290 6.72 -23.87 -9.76
C GLN A 290 8.21 -23.47 -9.65
N GLU A 291 8.76 -22.83 -10.69
CA GLU A 291 10.12 -22.31 -10.69
C GLU A 291 10.29 -21.17 -9.68
N ASP A 292 9.31 -20.27 -9.59
CA ASP A 292 9.32 -19.19 -8.58
C ASP A 292 9.29 -19.76 -7.15
N ILE A 293 8.47 -20.78 -6.92
CA ILE A 293 8.41 -21.47 -5.62
C ILE A 293 9.77 -22.10 -5.28
N GLU A 294 10.39 -22.80 -6.23
CA GLU A 294 11.72 -23.40 -6.04
C GLU A 294 12.80 -22.34 -5.72
N GLN A 295 12.70 -21.14 -6.30
CA GLN A 295 13.61 -20.03 -6.01
C GLN A 295 13.35 -19.39 -4.65
N ILE A 296 12.10 -19.34 -4.18
CA ILE A 296 11.71 -18.75 -2.90
C ILE A 296 12.11 -19.64 -1.71
N ILE A 297 12.04 -20.97 -1.86
CA ILE A 297 12.22 -21.95 -0.78
C ILE A 297 13.45 -21.68 0.11
N PRO A 298 14.67 -21.47 -0.42
CA PRO A 298 15.85 -21.23 0.42
C PRO A 298 15.76 -19.96 1.28
N TYR A 299 15.05 -18.94 0.80
CA TYR A 299 14.84 -17.69 1.52
C TYR A 299 13.77 -17.83 2.60
N ILE A 300 12.72 -18.62 2.35
CA ILE A 300 11.78 -19.02 3.40
C ILE A 300 12.52 -19.77 4.51
N ASP A 301 13.32 -20.79 4.17
CA ASP A 301 14.08 -21.53 5.18
C ASP A 301 15.01 -20.61 5.98
N THR A 302 15.65 -19.64 5.32
CA THR A 302 16.51 -18.67 6.00
C THR A 302 15.71 -17.74 6.92
N LEU A 303 14.54 -17.25 6.50
CA LEU A 303 13.65 -16.44 7.35
C LEU A 303 13.27 -17.17 8.63
N PHE A 304 12.82 -18.43 8.51
CA PHE A 304 12.46 -19.25 9.68
C PHE A 304 13.69 -19.58 10.54
N ALA A 305 14.82 -19.96 9.94
CA ALA A 305 16.04 -20.27 10.68
C ALA A 305 16.58 -19.04 11.43
N LYS A 306 16.41 -17.84 10.88
CA LYS A 306 16.78 -16.57 11.51
C LYS A 306 15.77 -16.10 12.55
N GLY A 307 14.53 -16.59 12.51
CA GLY A 307 13.45 -16.15 13.38
C GLY A 307 12.99 -14.72 13.10
N PHE A 308 11.74 -14.44 13.46
CA PHE A 308 11.09 -13.14 13.29
C PHE A 308 9.86 -13.04 14.21
N ASP A 309 9.41 -11.82 14.45
CA ASP A 309 8.23 -11.53 15.25
C ASP A 309 7.16 -10.86 14.40
N LEU A 310 5.92 -11.30 14.56
CA LEU A 310 4.71 -10.67 14.04
C LEU A 310 3.86 -10.26 15.22
N SER A 311 3.40 -9.01 15.27
CA SER A 311 2.58 -8.54 16.37
C SER A 311 1.48 -7.62 15.92
N MET A 312 0.29 -7.83 16.46
CA MET A 312 -0.76 -6.82 16.53
C MET A 312 -0.64 -6.17 17.90
N LYS A 313 -0.02 -5.00 17.96
CA LYS A 313 0.14 -4.24 19.22
C LYS A 313 -1.20 -3.72 19.73
N ASN A 314 -2.08 -3.37 18.79
CA ASN A 314 -3.45 -2.97 19.07
C ASN A 314 -4.30 -3.21 17.82
N ILE A 315 -5.41 -3.92 17.96
CA ILE A 315 -6.58 -3.77 17.10
C ILE A 315 -7.75 -3.40 18.00
N SER A 316 -8.42 -2.30 17.71
CA SER A 316 -9.61 -1.89 18.44
C SER A 316 -10.67 -1.39 17.46
N LEU A 317 -11.94 -1.61 17.77
CA LEU A 317 -13.05 -1.11 16.99
C LEU A 317 -14.33 -1.09 17.83
N ASP A 318 -15.24 -0.23 17.43
CA ASP A 318 -16.57 -0.10 18.01
C ASP A 318 -17.61 -0.59 16.99
N LEU A 319 -18.54 -1.42 17.45
CA LEU A 319 -19.71 -1.89 16.70
C LEU A 319 -20.96 -1.51 17.50
N GLY A 320 -21.68 -0.49 17.02
CA GLY A 320 -22.78 0.10 17.78
C GLY A 320 -22.28 0.68 19.10
N GLU A 321 -22.78 0.15 20.22
CA GLU A 321 -22.30 0.51 21.57
C GLU A 321 -21.28 -0.51 22.11
N GLY A 322 -20.97 -1.56 21.33
CA GLY A 322 -20.01 -2.59 21.68
C GLY A 322 -18.58 -2.22 21.34
N GLU A 323 -17.63 -2.56 22.22
CA GLU A 323 -16.20 -2.35 22.01
C GLU A 323 -15.48 -3.69 21.86
N PHE A 324 -14.51 -3.77 20.95
CA PHE A 324 -13.59 -4.89 20.80
C PHE A 324 -12.14 -4.40 20.82
N HIS A 325 -11.30 -5.11 21.57
CA HIS A 325 -9.86 -4.87 21.61
C HIS A 325 -9.10 -6.20 21.51
N SER A 326 -8.00 -6.23 20.79
CA SER A 326 -7.09 -7.36 20.78
C SER A 326 -5.65 -6.93 20.56
N LYS A 327 -4.74 -7.71 21.13
CA LYS A 327 -3.31 -7.64 20.89
C LYS A 327 -2.76 -9.05 20.88
N TRP A 328 -1.82 -9.31 20.00
CA TRP A 328 -1.13 -10.58 19.96
C TRP A 328 0.31 -10.41 19.49
N LEU A 329 1.16 -11.31 19.96
CA LEU A 329 2.52 -11.51 19.50
C LEU A 329 2.65 -12.96 19.07
N VAL A 330 3.24 -13.18 17.90
CA VAL A 330 3.63 -14.49 17.40
C VAL A 330 5.08 -14.40 16.96
N SER A 331 5.92 -15.24 17.52
CA SER A 331 7.36 -15.27 17.32
C SER A 331 7.79 -16.63 16.79
N ILE A 332 8.58 -16.61 15.72
CA ILE A 332 9.37 -17.75 15.28
C ILE A 332 10.77 -17.61 15.89
N PRO A 333 11.18 -18.54 16.78
CA PRO A 333 12.49 -18.49 17.38
C PRO A 333 13.59 -18.77 16.35
N GLU A 334 14.75 -18.15 16.55
CA GLU A 334 15.97 -18.44 15.78
C GLU A 334 16.37 -19.92 15.98
N GLY A 335 16.77 -20.59 14.89
CA GLY A 335 17.05 -22.02 14.85
C GLY A 335 15.88 -22.90 14.36
N THR A 336 14.80 -22.30 13.85
CA THR A 336 13.67 -23.05 13.24
C THR A 336 14.03 -23.47 11.81
N GLU A 337 14.68 -24.63 11.66
CA GLU A 337 15.24 -25.10 10.38
C GLU A 337 14.35 -26.12 9.64
N ASN A 338 14.64 -26.34 8.35
CA ASN A 338 14.04 -27.36 7.48
C ASN A 338 12.51 -27.24 7.27
N ILE A 339 11.96 -26.04 7.38
CA ILE A 339 10.53 -25.78 7.20
C ILE A 339 10.06 -26.13 5.78
N SER A 340 10.89 -25.92 4.77
CA SER A 340 10.56 -26.30 3.38
C SER A 340 10.41 -27.81 3.19
N SER A 341 11.17 -28.61 3.95
CA SER A 341 11.16 -30.07 3.88
C SER A 341 10.11 -30.68 4.81
N ASP A 342 9.81 -30.01 5.93
CA ASP A 342 8.80 -30.42 6.89
C ASP A 342 8.02 -29.21 7.44
N PRO A 343 6.97 -28.76 6.73
CA PRO A 343 6.13 -27.64 7.18
C PRO A 343 5.40 -27.91 8.50
N SER A 344 5.32 -29.17 8.95
CA SER A 344 4.66 -29.52 10.22
C SER A 344 5.40 -28.95 11.43
N LEU A 345 6.66 -28.54 11.26
CA LEU A 345 7.49 -27.91 12.29
C LEU A 345 7.11 -26.47 12.60
N ILE A 346 6.34 -25.79 11.74
CA ILE A 346 5.97 -24.38 11.91
C ILE A 346 5.13 -24.20 13.19
N ILE A 347 3.97 -24.87 13.26
CA ILE A 347 3.01 -24.65 14.35
C ILE A 347 3.63 -24.94 15.73
N PRO A 348 4.37 -26.04 15.95
CA PRO A 348 5.03 -26.30 17.22
C PRO A 348 6.14 -25.30 17.59
N ALA A 349 6.77 -24.65 16.60
CA ALA A 349 7.83 -23.68 16.84
C ALA A 349 7.31 -22.30 17.28
N LEU A 350 6.05 -21.99 16.99
CA LEU A 350 5.44 -20.70 17.34
C LEU A 350 5.44 -20.48 18.85
N LYS A 351 5.82 -19.27 19.25
CA LYS A 351 5.69 -18.77 20.62
C LYS A 351 4.94 -17.45 20.61
N GLY A 352 4.33 -17.08 21.72
CA GLY A 352 3.67 -15.78 21.76
C GLY A 352 2.62 -15.65 22.84
N ASP A 353 1.84 -14.60 22.74
CA ASP A 353 0.79 -14.25 23.68
C ASP A 353 -0.38 -13.63 22.91
N ILE A 354 -1.59 -13.93 23.36
CA ILE A 354 -2.83 -13.38 22.82
C ILE A 354 -3.61 -12.81 24.00
N SER A 355 -4.10 -11.58 23.81
CA SER A 355 -4.97 -10.92 24.76
C SER A 355 -6.07 -10.19 24.00
N SER A 356 -7.32 -10.53 24.30
CA SER A 356 -8.49 -9.92 23.66
C SER A 356 -9.53 -9.57 24.70
N SER A 357 -10.29 -8.52 24.46
CA SER A 357 -11.44 -8.16 25.27
C SER A 357 -12.58 -7.66 24.41
N PHE A 358 -13.80 -7.85 24.90
CA PHE A 358 -15.00 -7.34 24.27
C PHE A 358 -16.04 -6.95 25.32
N SER A 359 -16.81 -5.90 25.06
CA SER A 359 -17.75 -5.34 26.04
C SER A 359 -19.02 -6.18 26.20
N ASN A 360 -19.73 -5.96 27.31
CA ASN A 360 -21.05 -6.55 27.53
C ASN A 360 -22.05 -6.14 26.44
N GLU A 361 -21.97 -4.89 25.99
CA GLU A 361 -22.81 -4.29 24.96
C GLU A 361 -22.63 -5.04 23.64
N LEU A 362 -21.40 -5.42 23.27
CA LEU A 362 -21.13 -6.20 22.06
C LEU A 362 -21.87 -7.54 22.07
N VAL A 363 -21.86 -8.25 23.21
CA VAL A 363 -22.54 -9.55 23.35
C VAL A 363 -24.06 -9.38 23.32
N GLN A 364 -24.58 -8.29 23.88
CA GLN A 364 -26.01 -7.97 23.85
C GLN A 364 -26.49 -7.62 22.44
N GLU A 365 -25.67 -6.90 21.68
CA GLU A 365 -25.98 -6.50 20.30
C GLU A 365 -25.90 -7.68 19.33
N TYR A 366 -25.02 -8.65 19.62
CA TYR A 366 -24.82 -9.86 18.81
C TYR A 366 -25.12 -11.16 19.58
N PRO A 367 -26.38 -11.48 19.95
CA PRO A 367 -26.69 -12.65 20.79
C PRO A 367 -26.22 -14.01 20.25
N PHE A 368 -25.89 -14.11 18.95
CA PHE A 368 -25.37 -15.34 18.36
C PHE A 368 -23.99 -15.73 18.89
N ILE A 369 -23.19 -14.80 19.43
CA ILE A 369 -21.89 -15.12 20.05
C ILE A 369 -22.03 -15.59 21.50
N GLN A 370 -23.20 -15.40 22.13
CA GLN A 370 -23.41 -15.68 23.55
C GLN A 370 -23.20 -17.15 23.91
N GLU A 371 -23.69 -18.08 23.09
CA GLU A 371 -23.54 -19.52 23.37
C GLU A 371 -22.05 -19.94 23.41
N GLY A 372 -21.25 -19.40 22.48
CA GLY A 372 -19.80 -19.64 22.46
C GLY A 372 -19.10 -19.03 23.67
N ILE A 373 -19.52 -17.84 24.10
CA ILE A 373 -18.97 -17.18 25.30
C ILE A 373 -19.32 -17.98 26.56
N ASP A 374 -20.57 -18.41 26.71
CA ASP A 374 -21.02 -19.21 27.86
C ASP A 374 -20.23 -20.52 27.97
N GLU A 375 -19.97 -21.20 26.84
CA GLU A 375 -19.13 -22.41 26.81
C GLU A 375 -17.69 -22.11 27.25
N LEU A 376 -17.08 -21.05 26.73
CA LEU A 376 -15.71 -20.68 27.07
C LEU A 376 -15.55 -20.20 28.52
N ILE A 377 -16.58 -19.59 29.12
CA ILE A 377 -16.62 -19.27 30.55
C ILE A 377 -16.64 -20.56 31.38
N VAL A 378 -17.47 -21.54 31.01
CA VAL A 378 -17.52 -22.84 31.70
C VAL A 378 -16.19 -23.59 31.59
N MET A 379 -15.47 -23.41 30.48
CA MET A 379 -14.13 -23.94 30.27
C MET A 379 -13.03 -23.09 30.94
N GLU A 380 -13.37 -22.01 31.65
CA GLU A 380 -12.43 -21.07 32.28
C GLU A 380 -11.38 -20.50 31.29
N MET A 381 -11.79 -20.31 30.03
CA MET A 381 -10.98 -19.73 28.95
C MET A 381 -11.24 -18.25 28.72
N ILE A 382 -12.38 -17.77 29.21
CA ILE A 382 -12.79 -16.38 29.22
C ILE A 382 -13.12 -15.99 30.65
N GLU A 383 -12.63 -14.84 31.09
CA GLU A 383 -13.04 -14.22 32.34
C GLU A 383 -14.11 -13.16 32.07
N GLN A 384 -15.21 -13.22 32.82
CA GLN A 384 -16.22 -12.16 32.81
C GLN A 384 -15.83 -11.07 33.80
N THR A 385 -15.71 -9.84 33.33
CA THR A 385 -15.40 -8.65 34.14
C THR A 385 -16.65 -7.78 34.34
N GLU A 386 -16.53 -6.68 35.07
CA GLU A 386 -17.65 -5.73 35.23
C GLU A 386 -18.09 -5.09 33.91
N THR A 387 -17.15 -4.92 32.98
CA THR A 387 -17.35 -4.18 31.71
C THR A 387 -17.47 -5.09 30.49
N GLY A 388 -17.19 -6.38 30.61
CA GLY A 388 -17.27 -7.32 29.50
C GLY A 388 -16.57 -8.63 29.78
N TYR A 389 -15.76 -9.05 28.81
CA TYR A 389 -15.11 -10.36 28.80
C TYR A 389 -13.67 -10.23 28.34
N GLU A 390 -12.77 -10.99 28.96
CA GLU A 390 -11.33 -10.98 28.69
C GLU A 390 -10.83 -12.39 28.38
N ILE A 391 -9.90 -12.47 27.42
CA ILE A 391 -9.23 -13.70 26.98
C ILE A 391 -7.73 -13.47 27.10
N HIS A 392 -7.05 -14.39 27.78
CA HIS A 392 -5.59 -14.43 27.88
C HIS A 392 -5.10 -15.84 27.60
N ALA A 393 -4.20 -15.98 26.63
CA ALA A 393 -3.56 -17.24 26.32
C ALA A 393 -2.11 -17.04 25.85
N ALA A 394 -1.22 -17.93 26.30
CA ALA A 394 0.12 -18.05 25.76
C ALA A 394 0.12 -19.04 24.58
N LEU A 395 0.88 -18.76 23.53
CA LEU A 395 1.12 -19.69 22.44
C LEU A 395 2.39 -20.47 22.74
N GLU A 396 2.26 -21.77 23.01
CA GLU A 396 3.38 -22.66 23.33
C GLU A 396 3.20 -24.02 22.65
N ASN A 397 4.26 -24.50 21.99
CA ASN A 397 4.30 -25.84 21.37
C ASN A 397 3.10 -26.14 20.44
N GLY A 398 2.58 -25.11 19.76
CA GLY A 398 1.42 -25.22 18.86
C GLY A 398 0.06 -25.21 19.55
N ASN A 399 0.01 -24.94 20.85
CA ASN A 399 -1.21 -24.83 21.63
C ASN A 399 -1.38 -23.42 22.21
N LEU A 400 -2.62 -22.97 22.33
CA LEU A 400 -3.01 -21.88 23.22
C LEU A 400 -3.18 -22.42 24.63
N VAL A 401 -2.33 -21.95 25.55
CA VAL A 401 -2.31 -22.30 26.96
C VAL A 401 -3.00 -21.19 27.74
N PHE A 402 -4.14 -21.49 28.32
CA PHE A 402 -4.94 -20.55 29.12
C PHE A 402 -4.46 -20.55 30.58
N GLU A 403 -4.86 -19.54 31.37
CA GLU A 403 -4.40 -19.38 32.76
C GLU A 403 -4.75 -20.57 33.68
N ASN A 404 -5.85 -21.26 33.38
CA ASN A 404 -6.28 -22.48 34.08
C ASN A 404 -5.43 -23.72 33.71
N GLY A 405 -4.48 -23.60 32.78
CA GLY A 405 -3.64 -24.67 32.27
C GLY A 405 -4.29 -25.52 31.18
N GLN A 406 -5.48 -25.15 30.69
CA GLN A 406 -6.10 -25.83 29.56
C GLN A 406 -5.37 -25.47 28.27
N GLU A 407 -5.21 -26.46 27.40
CA GLU A 407 -4.51 -26.32 26.12
C GLU A 407 -5.49 -26.55 24.96
N ILE A 408 -5.55 -25.60 24.01
CA ILE A 408 -6.24 -25.77 22.73
C ILE A 408 -5.21 -25.81 21.61
N PRO A 409 -5.19 -26.85 20.77
CA PRO A 409 -4.37 -26.86 19.57
C PRO A 409 -4.72 -25.69 18.65
N LEU A 410 -3.73 -24.86 18.29
CA LEU A 410 -3.94 -23.71 17.41
C LEU A 410 -4.57 -24.11 16.07
N ILE A 411 -4.18 -25.28 15.55
CA ILE A 411 -4.72 -25.80 14.30
C ILE A 411 -6.24 -26.04 14.36
N ALA A 412 -6.79 -26.38 15.52
CA ALA A 412 -8.23 -26.58 15.68
C ALA A 412 -9.02 -25.27 15.48
N LEU A 413 -8.42 -24.13 15.85
CA LEU A 413 -8.99 -22.80 15.66
C LEU A 413 -8.85 -22.30 14.22
N LEU A 414 -7.82 -22.73 13.50
CA LEU A 414 -7.58 -22.33 12.11
C LEU A 414 -8.38 -23.17 11.09
N MET A 415 -8.75 -24.41 11.43
CA MET A 415 -9.46 -25.32 10.52
C MET A 415 -10.74 -24.73 9.90
N PRO A 416 -11.64 -24.05 10.64
CA PRO A 416 -12.83 -23.44 10.04
C PRO A 416 -12.50 -22.40 8.96
N ALA A 417 -11.42 -21.63 9.13
CA ALA A 417 -10.98 -20.63 8.16
C ALA A 417 -10.30 -21.26 6.93
N LEU A 418 -9.67 -22.43 7.08
CA LEU A 418 -9.02 -23.17 5.98
C LEU A 418 -10.00 -24.01 5.14
N MET A 419 -11.20 -24.25 5.65
CA MET A 419 -12.26 -25.02 4.98
C MET A 419 -13.31 -24.15 4.26
N GLN A 420 -13.18 -22.81 4.37
CA GLN A 420 -13.91 -21.84 3.56
C GLN A 420 -13.10 -21.49 2.31
#